data_AF-A0A838RV11-F1
#
_entry.id   AF-A0A838RV11-F1
#
_cell.length_a   1.000
_cell.length_b   1.000
_cell.length_c   1.000
_cell.angle_alpha   90.00
_cell.angle_beta   90.00
_cell.angle_gamma   90.00
#
_symmetry.space_group_name_H-M   'P 1'
#
loop_
_entity.id
_entity.type
_entity.pdbx_description
1 polymer ?
#
loop_
_entity_poly.entity_id
_entity_poly.type
_entity_poly.pdbx_seq_one_letter_code
_entity_poly.pdbx_strand_id
1 'polypeptide(L)'
;MKGISEYLAQVSLRALLFALVLGFAGAAADSAEREPPIRTGLWVMQKLPENAQAMEEFSRQIRLNTHLNGVCLNFAWNAIEKERGKPDFAALDETVNVLRKLSLKYQLCLKPGQTLRLLSTMKEQSLFPPRP
;
A
#
# COMPACT_ATOMS: atom_id res chain seq x y z
N MET A 1 -38.52 23.35 -51.49
CA MET A 1 -37.10 23.00 -51.26
C MET A 1 -36.83 22.77 -49.77
N LYS A 2 -37.30 21.65 -49.19
CA LYS A 2 -37.08 21.29 -47.78
C LYS A 2 -36.33 19.95 -47.58
N GLY A 3 -36.04 19.22 -48.66
CA GLY A 3 -35.55 17.84 -48.56
C GLY A 3 -34.03 17.65 -48.53
N ILE A 4 -33.19 18.66 -48.76
CA ILE A 4 -31.72 18.46 -48.80
C ILE A 4 -31.09 18.72 -47.42
N SER A 5 -31.67 19.64 -46.64
CA SER A 5 -31.15 20.01 -45.31
C SER A 5 -31.35 18.93 -44.26
N GLU A 6 -32.42 18.14 -44.34
CA GLU A 6 -32.71 17.06 -43.38
C GLU A 6 -31.79 15.85 -43.58
N TYR A 7 -31.41 15.56 -44.84
CA TYR A 7 -30.48 14.47 -45.15
C TYR A 7 -29.07 14.77 -44.67
N LEU A 8 -28.61 16.03 -44.79
CA LEU A 8 -27.31 16.45 -44.26
C LEU A 8 -27.28 16.37 -42.73
N ALA A 9 -28.37 16.77 -42.06
CA ALA A 9 -28.49 16.64 -40.61
C ALA A 9 -28.49 15.17 -40.15
N GLN A 10 -29.15 14.28 -40.89
CA GLN A 10 -29.22 12.85 -40.57
C GLN A 10 -27.87 12.13 -40.76
N VAL A 11 -27.10 12.50 -41.80
CA VAL A 11 -25.76 11.96 -42.02
C VAL A 11 -24.79 12.45 -40.93
N SER A 12 -24.85 13.72 -40.56
CA SER A 12 -24.05 14.26 -39.45
C SER A 12 -24.40 13.63 -38.10
N LEU A 13 -25.68 13.38 -37.82
CA LEU A 13 -26.09 12.73 -36.57
C LEU A 13 -25.58 11.28 -36.49
N ARG A 14 -25.64 10.53 -37.59
CA ARG A 14 -25.11 9.17 -37.65
C ARG A 14 -23.60 9.14 -37.48
N ALA A 15 -22.86 10.04 -38.14
CA ALA A 15 -21.42 10.15 -37.98
C ALA A 15 -21.03 10.47 -36.52
N LEU A 16 -21.78 11.35 -35.86
CA LEU A 16 -21.58 11.71 -34.45
C LEU A 16 -21.81 10.50 -33.53
N LEU A 17 -22.87 9.72 -33.77
CA LEU A 17 -23.16 8.50 -33.01
C LEU A 17 -22.10 7.42 -33.21
N PHE A 18 -21.61 7.24 -34.44
CA PHE A 18 -20.51 6.30 -34.72
C PHE A 18 -19.20 6.73 -34.04
N ALA A 19 -18.87 8.02 -34.04
CA ALA A 19 -17.71 8.55 -33.33
C ALA A 19 -17.83 8.37 -31.80
N LEU A 20 -19.05 8.53 -31.25
CA LEU A 20 -19.30 8.31 -29.83
C LEU A 20 -19.09 6.83 -29.43
N VAL A 21 -19.63 5.90 -30.22
CA VAL A 21 -19.49 4.44 -29.96
C VAL A 21 -18.04 3.99 -30.10
N LEU A 22 -17.30 4.49 -31.10
CA LEU A 22 -15.88 4.18 -31.27
C LEU A 22 -15.02 4.77 -30.14
N GLY A 23 -15.36 5.97 -29.64
CA GLY A 23 -14.68 6.58 -28.50
C GLY A 23 -14.85 5.78 -27.19
N PHE A 24 -16.04 5.23 -26.95
CA PHE A 24 -16.29 4.38 -25.78
C PHE A 24 -15.68 2.97 -25.92
N ALA A 25 -15.66 2.39 -27.12
CA ALA A 25 -15.03 1.10 -27.36
C ALA A 25 -13.48 1.16 -27.28
N GLY A 26 -12.87 2.28 -27.68
CA GLY A 26 -11.42 2.49 -27.59
C GLY A 26 -10.92 2.73 -26.16
N ALA A 27 -11.71 3.40 -25.31
CA ALA A 27 -11.34 3.67 -23.92
C ALA A 27 -11.36 2.41 -23.03
N ALA A 28 -12.01 1.33 -23.46
CA ALA A 28 -12.07 0.07 -22.72
C ALA A 28 -10.88 -0.88 -23.03
N ALA A 29 -10.08 -0.60 -24.07
CA ALA A 29 -9.06 -1.51 -24.56
C ALA A 29 -7.74 -1.51 -23.76
N ASP A 30 -7.50 -0.51 -22.90
CA ASP A 30 -6.28 -0.43 -22.09
C ASP A 30 -6.37 -1.16 -20.74
N SER A 31 -7.54 -1.70 -20.38
CA SER A 31 -7.65 -2.73 -19.35
C SER A 31 -7.42 -4.11 -19.97
N ALA A 32 -6.28 -4.28 -20.65
CA ALA A 32 -5.70 -5.60 -20.76
C ALA A 32 -5.45 -6.08 -19.32
N GLU A 33 -6.31 -6.97 -18.84
CA GLU A 33 -6.18 -7.67 -17.57
C GLU A 33 -4.81 -8.36 -17.57
N ARG A 34 -3.79 -7.65 -17.05
CA ARG A 34 -2.46 -8.20 -16.88
C ARG A 34 -2.64 -9.41 -15.98
N GLU A 35 -2.37 -10.60 -16.51
CA GLU A 35 -2.40 -11.81 -15.72
C GLU A 35 -1.68 -11.55 -14.39
N PRO A 36 -2.33 -11.81 -13.24
CA PRO A 36 -1.73 -11.52 -11.97
C PRO A 36 -0.40 -12.27 -11.87
N PRO A 37 0.69 -11.59 -11.48
CA PRO A 37 2.01 -12.23 -11.44
C PRO A 37 1.96 -13.49 -10.59
N ILE A 38 2.56 -14.57 -11.08
CA ILE A 38 2.64 -15.85 -10.37
C ILE A 38 3.52 -15.68 -9.13
N ARG A 39 2.88 -15.64 -7.95
CA ARG A 39 3.53 -15.45 -6.65
C ARG A 39 3.80 -16.80 -6.01
N THR A 40 5.02 -17.02 -5.55
CA THR A 40 5.50 -18.32 -5.05
C THR A 40 5.19 -18.55 -3.56
N GLY A 41 4.20 -17.84 -3.00
CA GLY A 41 3.97 -17.85 -1.56
C GLY A 41 5.13 -17.26 -0.74
N LEU A 42 6.19 -16.75 -1.38
CA LEU A 42 7.39 -16.23 -0.75
C LEU A 42 7.11 -14.94 0.03
N TRP A 43 7.60 -14.88 1.27
CA TRP A 43 7.58 -13.69 2.11
C TRP A 43 9.00 -13.27 2.46
N VAL A 44 9.24 -11.96 2.52
CA VAL A 44 10.51 -11.39 2.96
C VAL A 44 10.32 -10.51 4.19
N MET A 45 11.29 -10.54 5.09
CA MET A 45 11.35 -9.58 6.19
C MET A 45 12.20 -8.39 5.78
N GLN A 46 11.66 -7.18 5.98
CA GLN A 46 12.31 -5.92 5.65
C GLN A 46 12.22 -4.96 6.83
N LYS A 47 13.21 -4.09 6.96
CA LYS A 47 13.15 -2.97 7.93
C LYS A 47 12.32 -1.83 7.33
N LEU A 48 11.87 -0.92 8.20
CA LEU A 48 11.26 0.32 7.73
C LEU A 48 12.34 1.23 7.10
N PRO A 49 12.15 1.75 5.88
CA PRO A 49 13.10 2.68 5.27
C PRO A 49 13.18 3.98 6.08
N GLU A 50 14.39 4.42 6.40
CA GLU A 50 14.63 5.55 7.32
C GLU A 50 14.77 6.90 6.59
N ASN A 51 14.99 6.89 5.28
CA ASN A 51 15.18 8.07 4.45
C ASN A 51 14.77 7.81 2.99
N ALA A 52 14.77 8.86 2.16
CA ALA A 52 14.34 8.80 0.76
C ALA A 52 15.18 7.80 -0.07
N GLN A 53 16.49 7.74 0.14
CA GLN A 53 17.37 6.80 -0.57
C GLN A 53 17.05 5.34 -0.22
N ALA A 54 16.81 5.06 1.08
CA ALA A 54 16.40 3.74 1.53
C ALA A 54 15.01 3.36 0.98
N MET A 55 14.10 4.32 0.84
CA MET A 55 12.78 4.11 0.26
C MET A 55 12.84 3.78 -1.24
N GLU A 56 13.72 4.46 -1.97
CA GLU A 56 13.97 4.19 -3.38
C GLU A 56 14.54 2.79 -3.57
N GLU A 57 15.56 2.43 -2.78
CA GLU A 57 16.17 1.10 -2.84
C GLU A 57 15.18 -0.01 -2.45
N PHE A 58 14.39 0.21 -1.40
CA PHE A 58 13.31 -0.70 -1.02
C PHE A 58 12.34 -0.92 -2.20
N SER A 59 11.87 0.18 -2.79
CA SER A 59 10.94 0.12 -3.93
C SER A 59 11.54 -0.63 -5.12
N ARG A 60 12.82 -0.40 -5.41
CA ARG A 60 13.56 -1.07 -6.48
C ARG A 60 13.65 -2.58 -6.23
N GLN A 61 14.09 -3.00 -5.05
CA GLN A 61 14.24 -4.42 -4.69
C GLN A 61 12.91 -5.17 -4.75
N ILE A 62 11.84 -4.58 -4.24
CA ILE A 62 10.51 -5.22 -4.25
C ILE A 62 9.96 -5.35 -5.68
N ARG A 63 10.18 -4.36 -6.54
CA ARG A 63 9.76 -4.42 -7.95
C ARG A 63 10.50 -5.46 -8.76
N LEU A 64 11.80 -5.64 -8.49
CA LEU A 64 12.62 -6.62 -9.19
C LEU A 64 12.26 -8.06 -8.84
N ASN A 65 11.61 -8.30 -7.70
CA ASN A 65 11.23 -9.64 -7.25
C ASN A 65 9.74 -9.90 -7.46
N THR A 66 9.39 -10.27 -8.69
CA THR A 66 8.00 -10.53 -9.14
C THR A 66 7.35 -11.74 -8.49
N HIS A 67 8.13 -12.61 -7.85
CA HIS A 67 7.64 -13.83 -7.19
C HIS A 67 7.18 -13.60 -5.75
N LEU A 68 7.43 -12.42 -5.17
CA LEU A 68 7.04 -12.11 -3.80
C LEU A 68 5.52 -12.12 -3.63
N ASN A 69 5.06 -12.82 -2.60
CA ASN A 69 3.67 -12.78 -2.16
C ASN A 69 3.41 -11.67 -1.14
N GLY A 70 4.40 -11.37 -0.30
CA GLY A 70 4.30 -10.30 0.68
C GLY A 70 5.58 -9.95 1.42
N VAL A 71 5.46 -8.92 2.27
CA VAL A 71 6.57 -8.36 3.05
C VAL A 71 6.16 -8.22 4.52
N CYS A 72 6.95 -8.76 5.46
CA CYS A 72 6.83 -8.41 6.89
C CYS A 72 7.77 -7.24 7.18
N LEU A 73 7.20 -6.10 7.56
CA LEU A 73 7.92 -4.93 8.00
C LEU A 73 8.25 -5.06 9.49
N ASN A 74 9.52 -5.29 9.79
CA ASN A 74 10.02 -5.47 11.15
C ASN A 74 10.70 -4.19 11.63
N PHE A 75 10.10 -3.54 12.62
CA PHE A 75 10.62 -2.30 13.19
C PHE A 75 10.28 -2.22 14.67
N ALA A 76 11.08 -1.45 15.41
CA ALA A 76 10.84 -1.19 16.82
C ALA A 76 10.02 0.10 16.99
N TRP A 77 9.30 0.21 18.11
CA TRP A 77 8.45 1.36 18.41
C TRP A 77 9.22 2.69 18.35
N ASN A 78 10.49 2.69 18.76
CA ASN A 78 11.38 3.85 18.70
C ASN A 78 11.71 4.33 17.27
N ALA A 79 11.45 3.52 16.24
CA ALA A 79 11.60 3.93 14.84
C ALA A 79 10.47 4.88 14.41
N ILE A 80 9.30 4.77 15.05
CA ILE A 80 8.11 5.59 14.80
C ILE A 80 8.04 6.71 15.84
N GLU A 81 8.23 6.38 17.11
CA GLU A 81 8.21 7.34 18.22
C GLU A 81 9.65 7.74 18.58
N LYS A 82 10.18 8.73 17.86
CA LYS A 82 11.49 9.35 18.18
C LYS A 82 11.40 10.25 19.41
N GLU A 83 10.29 10.96 19.56
CA GLU A 83 9.96 11.77 20.72
C GLU A 83 8.76 11.16 21.45
N ARG A 84 8.84 11.01 22.77
CA ARG A 84 7.77 10.41 23.58
C ARG A 84 6.45 11.18 23.41
N GLY A 85 5.39 10.46 23.08
CA GLY A 85 4.06 10.99 22.80
C GLY A 85 3.88 11.55 21.39
N LYS A 86 4.89 11.47 20.52
CA LYS A 86 4.85 11.98 19.14
C LYS A 86 5.30 10.91 18.14
N PRO A 87 4.40 9.96 17.81
CA PRO A 87 4.68 8.99 16.78
C PRO A 87 4.64 9.63 15.38
N ASP A 88 5.64 9.34 14.56
CA ASP A 88 5.72 9.70 13.14
C ASP A 88 5.56 8.43 12.28
N PHE A 89 4.42 8.35 11.59
CA PHE A 89 4.08 7.24 10.71
C PHE A 89 4.39 7.50 9.23
N ALA A 90 4.96 8.66 8.87
CA ALA A 90 5.13 9.06 7.48
C ALA A 90 5.88 8.00 6.65
N ALA A 91 7.01 7.49 7.17
CA ALA A 91 7.79 6.45 6.50
C ALA A 91 7.01 5.13 6.36
N LEU A 92 6.18 4.78 7.36
CA LEU A 92 5.33 3.59 7.32
C LEU A 92 4.25 3.72 6.25
N ASP A 93 3.57 4.85 6.21
CA ASP A 93 2.51 5.12 5.24
C ASP A 93 3.05 5.10 3.81
N GLU A 94 4.23 5.69 3.58
CA GLU A 94 4.89 5.65 2.29
C GLU A 94 5.28 4.22 1.89
N THR A 95 5.85 3.45 2.82
CA THR A 95 6.23 2.04 2.57
C THR A 95 5.00 1.20 2.22
N VAL A 96 3.92 1.36 2.98
CA VAL A 96 2.65 0.65 2.74
C VAL A 96 2.04 1.07 1.40
N ASN A 97 2.13 2.34 1.02
CA ASN A 97 1.66 2.84 -0.26
C ASN A 97 2.41 2.17 -1.44
N VAL A 98 3.73 2.01 -1.33
CA VAL A 98 4.52 1.27 -2.33
C VAL A 98 4.04 -0.18 -2.46
N LEU A 99 3.85 -0.88 -1.34
CA LEU A 99 3.40 -2.27 -1.33
C LEU A 99 1.98 -2.41 -1.92
N ARG A 100 1.08 -1.48 -1.61
CA ARG A 100 -0.28 -1.44 -2.15
C ARG A 100 -0.30 -1.20 -3.66
N LYS A 101 0.52 -0.28 -4.17
CA LYS A 101 0.66 -0.03 -5.63
C LYS A 101 1.12 -1.28 -6.37
N LEU A 102 1.90 -2.14 -5.73
CA LEU A 102 2.36 -3.42 -6.27
C LEU A 102 1.42 -4.60 -5.94
N SER A 103 0.26 -4.32 -5.32
CA SER A 103 -0.71 -5.31 -4.86
C SER A 103 -0.11 -6.39 -3.95
N LEU A 104 0.96 -6.11 -3.21
CA LEU A 104 1.63 -7.05 -2.33
C LEU A 104 0.96 -7.13 -0.96
N LYS A 105 0.94 -8.33 -0.37
CA LYS A 105 0.50 -8.48 1.03
C LYS A 105 1.57 -7.91 1.95
N TYR A 106 1.16 -7.39 3.09
CA TYR A 106 2.09 -6.88 4.08
C TYR A 106 1.67 -7.24 5.49
N GLN A 107 2.66 -7.41 6.37
CA GLN A 107 2.47 -7.64 7.80
C GLN A 107 3.33 -6.65 8.57
N LEU A 108 2.78 -6.05 9.63
CA LEU A 108 3.51 -5.13 10.50
C LEU A 108 3.97 -5.90 11.74
N CYS A 109 5.29 -6.00 11.88
CA CYS A 109 5.97 -6.76 12.90
C CYS A 109 6.62 -5.75 13.87
N LEU A 110 5.78 -5.12 14.71
CA LEU A 110 6.19 -4.07 15.65
C LEU A 110 6.79 -4.66 16.94
N LYS A 111 8.01 -4.26 17.29
CA LYS A 111 8.58 -4.55 18.62
C LYS A 111 8.21 -3.44 19.62
N PRO A 112 7.62 -3.78 20.79
CA PRO A 112 7.25 -2.78 21.77
C PRO A 112 8.47 -2.02 22.28
N GLY A 113 8.33 -0.70 22.47
CA GLY A 113 9.34 0.12 23.12
C GLY A 113 9.45 -0.25 24.59
N GLN A 114 10.64 -0.13 25.18
CA GLN A 114 10.85 -0.39 26.61
C GLN A 114 10.09 0.63 27.48
N THR A 115 8.81 0.40 27.71
CA THR A 115 8.03 1.04 28.78
C THR A 115 7.26 -0.04 29.53
N LEU A 116 7.98 -1.00 30.10
CA LEU A 116 7.44 -1.99 31.05
C LEU A 116 8.39 -2.20 32.24
N ARG A 117 9.08 -1.14 32.69
CA ARG A 117 9.92 -1.20 33.92
C ARG A 117 9.18 -0.80 35.20
N LEU A 118 7.92 -0.37 35.13
CA LEU A 118 7.15 0.04 36.32
C LEU A 118 5.96 -0.86 36.67
N LEU A 119 5.58 -1.79 35.78
CA LEU A 119 4.48 -2.73 36.08
C LEU A 119 4.97 -4.07 36.66
N SER A 120 6.24 -4.43 36.49
CA SER A 120 6.80 -5.64 37.13
C SER A 120 7.13 -5.41 38.61
N THR A 121 7.45 -4.19 39.02
CA THR A 121 7.76 -3.84 40.43
C THR A 121 6.53 -3.67 41.31
N MET A 122 5.34 -3.40 40.74
CA MET A 122 4.11 -3.28 41.52
C MET A 122 3.41 -4.62 41.78
N LYS A 123 3.73 -5.68 41.03
CA LYS A 123 3.12 -7.00 41.25
C LYS A 123 3.84 -7.86 42.30
N GLU A 124 5.06 -7.50 42.66
CA GLU A 124 5.88 -8.28 43.60
C GLU A 124 5.75 -7.82 45.07
N GLN A 125 5.25 -6.60 45.31
CA GLN A 125 5.07 -6.07 46.68
C GLN A 125 3.74 -6.42 47.36
N SER A 126 2.75 -7.00 46.66
CA SER A 126 1.43 -7.28 47.24
C SER A 126 1.20 -8.73 47.66
N LEU A 127 2.19 -9.63 47.56
CA LEU A 127 1.97 -11.08 47.77
C LEU A 127 2.49 -11.64 49.11
N PHE A 128 3.13 -10.84 49.96
CA PHE A 128 3.60 -11.30 51.26
C PHE A 128 3.24 -10.33 52.38
N PRO A 129 2.23 -10.63 53.22
CA PRO A 129 2.17 -9.99 54.52
C PRO A 129 3.36 -10.48 55.39
N PRO A 130 3.97 -9.62 56.21
CA PRO A 130 4.97 -10.06 57.17
C PRO A 130 4.29 -10.99 58.19
N ARG A 131 4.79 -12.22 58.33
CA ARG A 131 4.42 -13.08 59.46
C ARG A 131 5.18 -12.63 60.72
N PRO A 132 4.54 -12.66 61.89
CA PRO A 132 5.11 -12.19 63.17
C PRO A 132 6.31 -13.03 63.61
#